data_AF-A0A831SL04-F1
#
_entry.id   AF-A0A831SL04-F1
#
_cell.length_a   1.000
_cell.length_b   1.000
_cell.length_c   1.000
_cell.angle_alpha   90.00
_cell.angle_beta   90.00
_cell.angle_gamma   90.00
#
_symmetry.space_group_name_H-M   'P 1'
#
loop_
_entity.id
_entity.type
_entity.pdbx_description
1 polymer ?
#
loop_
_entity_poly.entity_id
_entity_poly.type
_entity_poly.pdbx_seq_one_letter_code
_entity_poly.pdbx_strand_id
1 'polypeptide(L)'
;MIISASYKTDIPCFYGNWFMNRLKEGFCIIKDAFTRKAKRVSLKQEDVDGIFFWTKDLSNFIDKFKEIRNMGYNFIVHHTIIKYPKEIELMRVDLESCIENLKLISEEFGNRVPVWRYDPIVFSSITDYDYHLRNFEFLSKKLEGITDEVIISFMQLYKKTERNLNLSSKKYNF
;
A
#
# COMPACT_ATOMS: atom_id res chain seq x y z
N MET A 1 13.51 15.06 3.69
CA MET A 1 12.04 14.93 3.49
C MET A 1 11.64 13.48 3.24
N ILE A 2 10.44 13.04 3.65
CA ILE A 2 9.90 11.69 3.30
C ILE A 2 8.98 11.78 2.07
N ILE A 3 9.19 10.92 1.07
CA ILE A 3 8.37 10.84 -0.14
C ILE A 3 7.39 9.67 -0.04
N SER A 4 6.10 9.95 0.04
CA SER A 4 5.05 8.93 -0.11
C SER A 4 4.78 8.68 -1.59
N ALA A 5 5.45 7.69 -2.17
CA ALA A 5 5.45 7.39 -3.60
C ALA A 5 4.24 6.56 -4.06
N SER A 6 3.20 6.32 -3.26
CA SER A 6 2.05 5.53 -3.75
C SER A 6 0.69 5.93 -3.17
N TYR A 7 0.56 7.15 -2.66
CA TYR A 7 -0.69 7.62 -2.06
C TYR A 7 -1.77 7.96 -3.11
N LYS A 8 -1.35 8.50 -4.26
CA LYS A 8 -2.26 8.93 -5.33
C LYS A 8 -2.50 7.85 -6.39
N THR A 9 -1.56 6.92 -6.54
CA THR A 9 -1.58 5.83 -7.50
C THR A 9 -0.61 4.76 -7.04
N ASP A 10 -0.86 3.50 -7.40
CA ASP A 10 0.04 2.39 -7.13
C ASP A 10 1.24 2.48 -8.09
N ILE A 11 2.30 3.18 -7.67
CA ILE A 11 3.51 3.36 -8.49
C ILE A 11 4.21 2.02 -8.76
N PRO A 12 4.43 1.14 -7.77
CA PRO A 12 5.06 -0.14 -8.04
C PRO A 12 4.32 -0.95 -9.10
N CYS A 13 2.98 -1.03 -9.03
CA CYS A 13 2.20 -1.81 -9.98
C CYS A 13 2.17 -1.17 -11.39
N PHE A 14 1.97 0.15 -11.50
CA PHE A 14 1.61 0.77 -12.79
C PHE A 14 2.63 1.77 -13.36
N TYR A 15 3.44 2.42 -12.52
CA TYR A 15 4.21 3.61 -12.93
C TYR A 15 5.70 3.50 -12.61
N GLY A 16 6.23 2.28 -12.57
CA GLY A 16 7.59 2.07 -12.10
C GLY A 16 8.66 2.76 -12.94
N ASN A 17 8.58 2.64 -14.26
CA ASN A 17 9.53 3.29 -15.19
C ASN A 17 9.45 4.82 -15.10
N TRP A 18 8.23 5.36 -14.97
CA TRP A 18 8.03 6.79 -14.78
C TRP A 18 8.73 7.28 -13.52
N PHE A 19 8.59 6.55 -12.40
CA PHE A 19 9.19 6.92 -11.13
C PHE A 19 10.72 6.90 -11.19
N MET A 20 11.31 5.87 -11.79
CA MET A 20 12.78 5.81 -11.99
C MET A 20 13.29 6.99 -12.82
N ASN A 21 12.56 7.38 -13.86
CA ASN A 21 12.92 8.57 -14.64
C ASN A 21 12.85 9.86 -13.81
N ARG A 22 11.87 9.98 -12.90
CA ARG A 22 11.78 11.14 -11.98
C ARG A 22 12.91 11.17 -10.96
N LEU A 23 13.32 10.01 -10.42
CA LEU A 23 14.48 9.92 -9.54
C LEU A 23 15.78 10.33 -10.25
N LYS A 24 15.97 9.89 -11.51
CA LYS A 24 17.13 10.28 -12.33
C LYS A 24 17.16 11.77 -12.65
N GLU A 25 16.00 12.37 -12.91
CA GLU A 25 15.88 13.82 -13.10
C GLU A 25 16.01 14.63 -11.79
N GLY A 26 15.85 14.01 -10.63
CA GLY A 26 15.96 14.62 -9.31
C GLY A 26 14.76 15.50 -8.90
N PHE A 27 13.63 15.41 -9.61
CA PHE A 27 12.39 16.09 -9.20
C PHE A 27 11.14 15.49 -9.85
N CYS A 28 9.98 15.83 -9.29
CA CYS A 28 8.70 15.67 -9.97
C CYS A 28 7.81 16.90 -9.79
N ILE A 29 6.75 16.98 -10.59
CA ILE A 29 5.71 17.99 -10.47
C ILE A 29 4.44 17.28 -10.01
N ILE A 30 3.90 17.73 -8.89
CA ILE A 30 2.62 17.23 -8.38
C ILE A 30 1.58 18.34 -8.40
N LYS A 31 0.32 17.96 -8.55
CA LYS A 31 -0.81 18.86 -8.30
C LYS A 31 -1.15 18.84 -6.81
N ASP A 32 -1.10 19.99 -6.17
CA ASP A 32 -1.49 20.13 -4.76
C ASP A 32 -2.99 19.84 -4.58
N ALA A 33 -3.34 19.08 -3.54
CA ALA A 33 -4.69 18.58 -3.34
C ALA A 33 -5.71 19.69 -3.01
N PHE A 34 -5.26 20.75 -2.32
CA PHE A 34 -6.14 21.83 -1.85
C PHE A 34 -6.20 22.99 -2.83
N THR A 35 -5.02 23.45 -3.27
CA THR A 35 -4.87 24.64 -4.11
C THR A 35 -4.96 24.33 -5.59
N ARG A 36 -4.83 23.05 -5.99
CA ARG A 36 -4.78 22.58 -7.38
C ARG A 36 -3.64 23.16 -8.21
N LYS A 37 -2.69 23.87 -7.58
CA LYS A 37 -1.51 24.43 -8.24
C LYS A 37 -0.45 23.35 -8.47
N ALA A 38 0.37 23.54 -9.50
CA ALA A 38 1.55 22.72 -9.71
C ALA A 38 2.60 23.05 -8.66
N LYS A 39 3.13 22.03 -8.00
CA LYS A 39 4.22 22.13 -7.03
C LYS A 39 5.35 21.23 -7.50
N ARG A 40 6.55 21.80 -7.59
CA ARG A 40 7.77 21.04 -7.80
C ARG A 40 8.21 20.42 -6.47
N VAL A 41 8.49 19.13 -6.48
CA VAL A 41 9.02 18.38 -5.33
C VAL A 41 10.39 17.87 -5.70
N SER A 42 11.39 18.19 -4.88
CA SER A 42 12.74 17.65 -5.07
C SER A 42 12.73 16.15 -4.79
N LEU A 43 13.43 15.41 -5.65
CA LEU A 43 13.70 13.99 -5.49
C LEU A 43 15.21 13.74 -5.49
N LYS A 44 16.03 14.77 -5.24
CA LYS A 44 17.47 14.58 -5.09
C LYS A 44 17.77 13.85 -3.79
N GLN A 45 18.87 13.09 -3.79
CA GLN A 45 19.24 12.24 -2.66
C GLN A 45 19.52 13.06 -1.39
N GLU A 46 20.13 14.24 -1.51
CA GLU A 46 20.37 15.15 -0.39
C GLU A 46 19.09 15.76 0.23
N ASP A 47 17.98 15.77 -0.51
CA ASP A 47 16.71 16.34 -0.07
C ASP A 47 15.75 15.30 0.51
N VAL A 48 16.01 14.00 0.29
CA VAL A 48 15.09 12.88 0.57
C VAL A 48 15.68 11.95 1.63
N ASP A 49 15.04 11.89 2.80
CA ASP A 49 15.45 11.01 3.91
C ASP A 49 15.01 9.56 3.66
N GLY A 50 13.90 9.39 2.95
CA GLY A 50 13.36 8.07 2.64
C GLY A 50 12.13 8.11 1.74
N ILE A 51 11.89 6.99 1.06
CA ILE A 51 10.76 6.79 0.16
C ILE A 51 9.87 5.70 0.72
N PHE A 52 8.58 5.99 0.80
CA PHE A 52 7.58 5.07 1.27
C PHE A 52 6.71 4.60 0.08
N PHE A 53 6.67 3.29 -0.18
CA PHE A 53 5.83 2.68 -1.21
C PHE A 53 4.65 1.94 -0.60
N TRP A 54 3.49 2.01 -1.25
CA TRP A 54 2.34 1.14 -0.95
C TRP A 54 1.89 0.48 -2.25
N THR A 55 1.84 -0.84 -2.26
CA THR A 55 1.21 -1.59 -3.35
C THR A 55 0.42 -2.82 -2.88
N LYS A 56 -0.33 -3.40 -3.83
CA LYS A 56 -0.83 -4.78 -3.76
C LYS A 56 -0.06 -5.74 -4.68
N ASP A 57 0.76 -5.21 -5.57
CA ASP A 57 1.43 -5.96 -6.63
C ASP A 57 2.84 -5.42 -6.90
N LEU A 58 3.84 -6.24 -6.61
CA LEU A 58 5.24 -5.92 -6.82
C LEU A 58 5.85 -6.53 -8.08
N SER A 59 5.08 -7.33 -8.83
CA SER A 59 5.59 -8.17 -9.93
C SER A 59 6.49 -7.41 -10.93
N ASN A 60 6.20 -6.13 -11.18
CA ASN A 60 6.90 -5.31 -12.17
C ASN A 60 7.91 -4.29 -11.57
N PHE A 61 8.17 -4.34 -10.27
CA PHE A 61 8.95 -3.30 -9.56
C PHE A 61 10.12 -3.82 -8.72
N ILE A 62 10.25 -5.14 -8.50
CA ILE A 62 11.30 -5.71 -7.63
C ILE A 62 12.70 -5.28 -8.05
N ASP A 63 13.05 -5.41 -9.34
CA ASP A 63 14.38 -5.04 -9.84
C ASP A 63 14.71 -3.55 -9.63
N LYS A 64 13.68 -2.70 -9.60
CA LYS A 64 13.83 -1.26 -9.43
C LYS A 64 14.20 -0.90 -7.99
N PHE A 65 13.82 -1.70 -6.99
CA PHE A 65 14.26 -1.46 -5.62
C PHE A 65 15.78 -1.56 -5.45
N LYS A 66 16.42 -2.48 -6.19
CA LYS A 66 17.89 -2.58 -6.21
C LYS A 66 18.51 -1.33 -6.81
N GLU A 67 17.97 -0.84 -7.93
CA GLU A 67 18.41 0.42 -8.55
C GLU A 67 18.23 1.61 -7.59
N ILE A 68 17.08 1.71 -6.93
CA ILE A 68 16.79 2.78 -5.94
C ILE A 68 17.79 2.74 -4.78
N ARG A 69 18.10 1.54 -4.25
CA ARG A 69 19.09 1.37 -3.18
C ARG A 69 20.48 1.79 -3.64
N ASN A 70 20.88 1.40 -4.86
CA ASN A 70 22.18 1.74 -5.45
C ASN A 70 22.32 3.25 -5.72
N MET A 71 21.21 3.96 -5.96
CA MET A 71 21.18 5.42 -6.05
C MET A 71 21.30 6.11 -4.67
N GLY A 72 21.37 5.36 -3.58
CA GLY A 72 21.57 5.88 -2.22
C GLY A 72 20.28 6.25 -1.48
N TYR A 73 19.11 5.85 -1.97
CA TYR A 73 17.85 6.11 -1.28
C TYR A 73 17.51 5.01 -0.27
N ASN A 74 17.02 5.44 0.89
CA ASN A 74 16.34 4.56 1.83
C ASN A 74 14.87 4.42 1.45
N PHE A 75 14.29 3.25 1.68
CA PHE A 75 12.87 3.04 1.47
C PHE A 75 12.30 1.93 2.35
N ILE A 76 10.98 1.96 2.51
CA ILE A 76 10.18 0.86 3.02
C ILE A 76 9.01 0.59 2.06
N VAL A 77 8.53 -0.65 2.07
CA VAL A 77 7.49 -1.14 1.14
C VAL A 77 6.36 -1.71 1.95
N HIS A 78 5.24 -0.98 1.99
CA HIS A 78 4.01 -1.52 2.54
C HIS A 78 3.28 -2.33 1.48
N HIS A 79 3.07 -3.61 1.76
CA HIS A 79 2.38 -4.52 0.86
C HIS A 79 1.09 -5.03 1.48
N THR A 80 -0.02 -4.86 0.77
CA THR A 80 -1.31 -5.33 1.29
C THR A 80 -1.51 -6.80 0.95
N ILE A 81 -1.71 -7.64 1.97
CA ILE A 81 -2.04 -9.06 1.82
C ILE A 81 -3.16 -9.38 2.80
N ILE A 82 -4.39 -9.47 2.30
CA ILE A 82 -5.58 -9.73 3.16
C ILE A 82 -6.26 -11.05 2.77
N LYS A 83 -6.02 -11.58 1.56
CA LYS A 83 -6.63 -12.83 1.06
C LYS A 83 -8.17 -12.76 1.08
N TYR A 84 -8.74 -11.65 0.62
CA TYR A 84 -10.19 -11.48 0.56
C TYR A 84 -10.88 -12.50 -0.36
N PRO A 85 -12.14 -12.86 -0.07
CA PRO A 85 -13.01 -13.51 -1.04
C PRO A 85 -13.17 -12.62 -2.28
N LYS A 86 -13.39 -13.23 -3.44
CA LYS A 86 -13.52 -12.51 -4.72
C LYS A 86 -14.71 -11.53 -4.73
N GLU A 87 -15.70 -11.79 -3.88
CA GLU A 87 -16.90 -10.98 -3.69
C GLU A 87 -16.59 -9.61 -3.06
N ILE A 88 -15.49 -9.52 -2.30
CA ILE A 88 -15.01 -8.25 -1.70
C ILE A 88 -13.92 -7.63 -2.55
N GLU A 89 -13.00 -8.44 -3.09
CA GLU A 89 -11.87 -7.98 -3.88
C GLU A 89 -11.84 -8.71 -5.23
N LEU A 90 -12.27 -8.02 -6.30
CA LEU A 90 -12.38 -8.59 -7.64
C LEU A 90 -11.02 -8.88 -8.27
N MET A 91 -10.08 -7.94 -8.15
CA MET A 91 -8.73 -8.04 -8.71
C MET A 91 -7.77 -8.46 -7.62
N ARG A 92 -7.49 -9.77 -7.54
CA ARG A 92 -6.57 -10.34 -6.56
C ARG A 92 -5.26 -10.68 -7.24
N VAL A 93 -4.17 -10.30 -6.61
CA VAL A 93 -2.86 -10.86 -6.91
C VAL A 93 -2.79 -12.26 -6.28
N ASP A 94 -2.09 -13.17 -6.93
CA ASP A 94 -1.87 -14.50 -6.37
C ASP A 94 -1.12 -14.40 -5.04
N LEU A 95 -1.63 -15.12 -4.03
CA LEU A 95 -1.11 -15.02 -2.66
C LEU A 95 0.33 -15.51 -2.56
N GLU A 96 0.66 -16.63 -3.18
CA GLU A 96 1.99 -17.21 -3.09
C GLU A 96 2.99 -16.31 -3.80
N SER A 97 2.62 -15.72 -4.94
CA SER A 97 3.42 -14.68 -5.60
C SER A 97 3.64 -13.44 -4.71
N CYS A 98 2.62 -12.96 -3.99
CA CYS A 98 2.81 -11.86 -3.04
C CYS A 98 3.83 -12.22 -1.95
N ILE A 99 3.68 -13.39 -1.33
CA ILE A 99 4.59 -13.84 -0.26
C ILE A 99 6.02 -13.98 -0.78
N GLU A 100 6.20 -14.57 -1.95
CA GLU A 100 7.51 -14.72 -2.59
C GLU A 100 8.16 -13.36 -2.89
N ASN A 101 7.38 -12.41 -3.41
CA ASN A 101 7.86 -11.05 -3.65
C ASN A 101 8.30 -10.32 -2.37
N LEU A 102 7.54 -10.43 -1.27
CA LEU A 102 7.98 -9.86 0.02
C LEU A 102 9.23 -10.58 0.54
N LYS A 103 9.30 -11.89 0.39
CA LYS A 103 10.46 -12.68 0.82
C LYS A 103 11.73 -12.21 0.11
N LEU A 104 11.67 -12.01 -1.21
CA LEU A 104 12.79 -11.47 -1.99
C LEU A 104 13.23 -10.09 -1.47
N ILE A 105 12.28 -9.22 -1.11
CA ILE A 105 12.59 -7.91 -0.54
C ILE A 105 13.23 -8.04 0.85
N SER A 106 12.71 -8.92 1.70
CA SER A 106 13.26 -9.17 3.03
C SER A 106 14.68 -9.71 2.97
N GLU A 107 14.94 -10.67 2.09
CA GLU A 107 16.25 -11.29 1.92
C GLU A 107 17.29 -10.29 1.39
N GLU A 108 16.90 -9.41 0.46
CA GLU A 108 17.80 -8.43 -0.14
C GLU A 108 18.03 -7.20 0.75
N PHE A 109 16.98 -6.69 1.40
CA PHE A 109 17.01 -5.37 2.06
C PHE A 109 16.78 -5.43 3.57
N GLY A 110 16.52 -6.60 4.13
CA GLY A 110 16.20 -6.83 5.54
C GLY A 110 14.70 -6.83 5.84
N ASN A 111 14.32 -7.53 6.91
CA ASN A 111 12.94 -7.77 7.33
C ASN A 111 12.16 -6.51 7.76
N ARG A 112 12.84 -5.38 7.98
CA ARG A 112 12.22 -4.07 8.30
C ARG A 112 11.77 -3.28 7.08
N VAL A 113 12.20 -3.68 5.89
CA VAL A 113 11.85 -3.00 4.64
C VAL A 113 10.46 -3.38 4.15
N PRO A 114 10.09 -4.67 4.04
CA PRO A 114 8.72 -5.04 3.73
C PRO A 114 7.87 -4.92 5.01
N VAL A 115 6.75 -4.23 4.92
CA VAL A 115 5.75 -4.11 5.99
C VAL A 115 4.45 -4.72 5.49
N TRP A 116 3.95 -5.72 6.21
CA TRP A 116 2.68 -6.33 5.86
C TRP A 116 1.51 -5.41 6.23
N ARG A 117 0.60 -5.22 5.29
CA ARG A 117 -0.68 -4.53 5.55
C ARG A 117 -1.83 -5.52 5.49
N TYR A 118 -2.43 -5.77 6.65
CA TYR A 118 -3.74 -6.41 6.76
C TYR A 118 -4.81 -5.32 6.89
N ASP A 119 -4.92 -4.49 5.84
CA ASP A 119 -5.64 -3.22 5.88
C ASP A 119 -6.31 -2.87 4.52
N PRO A 120 -7.62 -2.59 4.49
CA PRO A 120 -8.54 -2.50 5.64
C PRO A 120 -9.22 -3.84 5.94
N ILE A 121 -9.50 -4.12 7.20
CA ILE A 121 -10.43 -5.16 7.67
C ILE A 121 -11.87 -4.73 7.37
N VAL A 122 -12.60 -5.55 6.63
CA VAL A 122 -13.98 -5.31 6.22
C VAL A 122 -14.86 -6.39 6.84
N PHE A 123 -15.63 -6.03 7.87
CA PHE A 123 -16.62 -6.95 8.44
C PHE A 123 -17.85 -7.04 7.54
N SER A 124 -18.23 -8.26 7.19
CA SER A 124 -19.41 -8.56 6.39
C SER A 124 -20.01 -9.92 6.78
N SER A 125 -21.11 -10.31 6.15
CA SER A 125 -21.68 -11.66 6.32
C SER A 125 -20.78 -12.79 5.80
N ILE A 126 -19.73 -12.49 5.01
CA ILE A 126 -18.78 -13.47 4.46
C ILE A 126 -17.35 -13.30 5.00
N THR A 127 -17.09 -12.23 5.75
CA THR A 127 -15.81 -11.90 6.40
C THR A 127 -16.07 -11.41 7.81
N ASP A 128 -16.63 -12.28 8.63
CA ASP A 128 -16.91 -12.01 10.03
C ASP A 128 -15.64 -12.01 10.89
N TYR A 129 -15.82 -11.83 12.21
CA TYR A 129 -14.73 -11.87 13.18
C TYR A 129 -13.90 -13.15 13.08
N ASP A 130 -14.57 -14.30 13.05
CA ASP A 130 -13.93 -15.61 13.04
C ASP A 130 -13.16 -15.87 11.74
N TYR A 131 -13.68 -15.40 10.60
CA TYR A 131 -12.95 -15.39 9.34
C TYR A 131 -11.64 -14.63 9.46
N HIS A 132 -11.69 -13.38 9.96
CA HIS A 132 -10.50 -12.56 10.06
C HIS A 132 -9.47 -13.14 11.03
N LEU A 133 -9.90 -13.72 12.16
CA LEU A 133 -9.00 -14.37 13.10
C LEU A 133 -8.25 -15.54 12.46
N ARG A 134 -8.97 -16.48 11.83
CA ARG A 134 -8.35 -17.63 11.12
C ARG A 134 -7.45 -17.19 9.98
N ASN A 135 -7.89 -16.19 9.21
CA ASN A 135 -7.19 -15.74 8.03
C ASN A 135 -5.91 -14.96 8.40
N PHE A 136 -5.97 -14.13 9.45
CA PHE A 136 -4.79 -13.45 9.98
C PHE A 136 -3.78 -14.46 10.54
N GLU A 137 -4.21 -15.45 11.33
CA GLU A 137 -3.31 -16.50 11.84
C GLU A 137 -2.63 -17.29 10.71
N PHE A 138 -3.38 -17.62 9.66
CA PHE A 138 -2.84 -18.29 8.48
C PHE A 138 -1.76 -17.45 7.78
N LEU A 139 -2.03 -16.16 7.57
CA LEU A 139 -1.09 -15.26 6.90
C LEU A 139 0.12 -14.93 7.78
N SER A 140 -0.07 -14.74 9.09
CA SER A 140 1.03 -14.42 10.01
C SER A 140 2.04 -15.56 10.07
N LYS A 141 1.59 -16.83 10.04
CA LYS A 141 2.48 -18.01 9.93
C LYS A 141 3.25 -18.04 8.62
N LYS A 142 2.60 -17.65 7.51
CA LYS A 142 3.23 -17.60 6.18
C LYS A 142 4.24 -16.45 6.04
N LEU A 143 4.07 -15.37 6.82
CA LEU A 143 4.90 -14.16 6.78
C LEU A 143 5.95 -14.12 7.90
N GLU A 144 6.03 -15.17 8.73
CA GLU A 144 7.02 -15.30 9.78
C GLU A 144 8.45 -15.22 9.21
N GLY A 145 9.27 -14.35 9.79
CA GLY A 145 10.65 -14.12 9.34
C GLY A 145 10.80 -13.27 8.07
N ILE A 146 9.70 -13.00 7.34
CA ILE A 146 9.71 -12.13 6.15
C ILE A 146 9.55 -10.65 6.54
N THR A 147 8.77 -10.36 7.57
CA THR A 147 8.55 -9.00 8.07
C THR A 147 8.48 -8.99 9.59
N ASP A 148 8.89 -7.89 10.22
CA ASP A 148 8.74 -7.66 11.66
C ASP A 148 7.61 -6.69 12.02
N GLU A 149 6.89 -6.16 11.03
CA GLU A 149 5.81 -5.19 11.24
C GLU A 149 4.54 -5.54 10.45
N VAL A 150 3.39 -5.41 11.11
CA VAL A 150 2.07 -5.49 10.48
C VAL A 150 1.24 -4.25 10.81
N ILE A 151 0.64 -3.66 9.78
CA ILE A 151 -0.33 -2.58 9.93
C ILE A 151 -1.73 -3.15 9.72
N ILE A 152 -2.59 -2.85 10.68
CA ILE A 152 -4.00 -3.24 10.67
C ILE A 152 -4.84 -1.97 10.76
N SER A 153 -5.87 -1.90 9.94
CA SER A 153 -6.92 -0.89 10.07
C SER A 153 -8.28 -1.51 9.77
N PHE A 154 -9.35 -0.84 10.20
CA PHE A 154 -10.72 -1.29 9.95
C PHE A 154 -11.39 -0.34 8.98
N MET A 155 -12.16 -0.88 8.03
CA MET A 155 -12.97 -0.08 7.13
C MET A 155 -13.97 0.73 7.96
N GLN A 156 -13.79 2.05 7.94
CA GLN A 156 -14.74 2.97 8.54
C GLN A 156 -15.69 3.45 7.46
N LEU A 157 -16.93 2.98 7.54
CA LEU A 157 -18.02 3.65 6.82
C LEU A 157 -18.18 5.05 7.42
N TYR A 158 -18.25 6.07 6.56
CA TYR A 158 -18.40 7.44 7.01
C TYR A 158 -19.73 7.62 7.73
N LYS A 159 -19.70 7.59 9.07
CA LYS A 159 -20.88 7.80 9.94
C LYS A 159 -21.67 9.05 9.60
N LYS A 160 -21.00 10.09 9.06
CA LYS A 160 -21.65 11.30 8.55
C LYS A 160 -22.56 11.01 7.36
N THR A 161 -22.08 10.24 6.39
CA THR A 161 -22.84 9.84 5.20
C THR A 161 -24.01 8.96 5.60
N GLU A 162 -23.76 7.96 6.45
CA GLU A 162 -24.81 7.10 7.00
C GLU A 162 -25.88 7.90 7.75
N ARG A 163 -25.48 8.76 8.69
CA ARG A 163 -26.40 9.62 9.44
C ARG A 163 -27.23 10.51 8.52
N ASN A 164 -26.59 11.16 7.54
CA ASN A 164 -27.29 12.06 6.61
C ASN A 164 -28.26 11.29 5.72
N LEU A 165 -27.89 10.10 5.25
CA LEU A 165 -28.77 9.24 4.45
C LEU A 165 -29.94 8.72 5.29
N ASN A 166 -29.71 8.31 6.53
CA ASN A 166 -30.77 7.90 7.47
C ASN A 166 -31.74 9.05 7.78
N LEU A 167 -31.24 10.28 7.93
CA LEU A 167 -32.08 11.46 8.09
C LEU A 167 -32.89 11.77 6.82
N SER A 168 -32.28 11.68 5.65
CA SER A 168 -32.97 11.85 4.36
C SER A 168 -34.03 10.78 4.13
N SER A 169 -33.72 9.51 4.41
CA SER A 169 -34.64 8.38 4.35
C SER A 169 -35.89 8.64 5.19
N LYS A 170 -35.72 9.03 6.46
CA LYS A 170 -36.85 9.41 7.34
C LYS A 170 -37.65 10.61 6.82
N LYS A 171 -36.98 11.60 6.23
CA LYS A 171 -37.62 12.83 5.73
C LYS A 171 -38.40 12.61 4.44
N TYR A 172 -37.89 11.77 3.54
CA TYR A 172 -38.43 11.54 2.19
C TYR A 172 -39.09 10.17 2.02
N ASN A 173 -39.15 9.38 3.09
CA ASN A 173 -39.87 8.12 3.20
C ASN A 173 -39.41 7.03 2.21
N PHE A 174 -38.09 6.84 2.12
CA PHE A 174 -37.45 5.75 1.35
C PHE A 174 -36.46 4.98 2.23
#